data_AF-A0A0P7KGW4-F1
#
_entry.id   AF-A0A0P7KGW4-F1
#
_cell.length_a   1.000
_cell.length_b   1.000
_cell.length_c   1.000
_cell.angle_alpha   90.00
_cell.angle_beta   90.00
_cell.angle_gamma   90.00
#
_symmetry.space_group_name_H-M   'P 1'
#
loop_
_entity.id
_entity.type
_entity.pdbx_description
1 polymer ?
#
loop_
_entity_poly.entity_id
_entity_poly.type
_entity_poly.pdbx_seq_one_letter_code
_entity_poly.pdbx_strand_id
1 'polypeptide(L)'
;MPLLLIFVIGAIFGLGISVSGMANPAKVLNFFDIAGSWDPSLAFVMGGALAVTIPGYWWVFRRGRPVLEASFTLPGTRLIDRKLVLGSVTFGLGWGLAGFCPGAALPVLSTGNSDVAIFVLAMLAGVFVARWAIARQARLSASPPEQTPS
;
A
#
# COMPACT_ATOMS: atom_id res chain seq x y z
N MET A 1 -23.35 -10.77 5.46
CA MET A 1 -22.24 -11.24 6.32
C MET A 1 -20.82 -10.79 5.93
N PRO A 2 -20.52 -10.13 4.79
CA PRO A 2 -19.13 -9.72 4.50
C PRO A 2 -18.66 -8.53 5.35
N LEU A 3 -19.55 -7.59 5.72
CA LEU A 3 -19.17 -6.42 6.54
C LEU A 3 -18.58 -6.80 7.90
N LEU A 4 -19.19 -7.76 8.60
CA LEU A 4 -18.71 -8.20 9.91
C LEU A 4 -17.32 -8.83 9.79
N LEU A 5 -17.08 -9.58 8.71
CA LEU A 5 -15.79 -10.20 8.44
C LEU A 5 -14.71 -9.16 8.12
N ILE A 6 -15.03 -8.18 7.27
CA ILE A 6 -14.14 -7.05 6.94
C ILE A 6 -13.79 -6.25 8.21
N PHE A 7 -14.79 -6.01 9.07
CA PHE A 7 -14.57 -5.32 10.34
C PHE A 7 -13.63 -6.10 11.26
N VAL A 8 -13.85 -7.42 11.44
CA VAL A 8 -12.99 -8.26 12.27
C VAL A 8 -11.56 -8.32 11.73
N ILE A 9 -11.39 -8.47 10.41
CA ILE A 9 -10.07 -8.47 9.77
C ILE A 9 -9.38 -7.11 9.97
N GLY A 10 -10.10 -6.01 9.76
CA GLY A 10 -9.58 -4.66 9.98
C GLY A 10 -9.18 -4.41 11.43
N ALA A 11 -9.98 -4.90 12.39
CA ALA A 11 -9.67 -4.80 13.82
C ALA A 11 -8.42 -5.60 14.18
N ILE A 12 -8.28 -6.85 13.69
CA ILE A 12 -7.09 -7.68 13.91
C ILE A 12 -5.84 -7.00 13.32
N PHE A 13 -5.95 -6.46 12.10
CA PHE A 13 -4.86 -5.76 11.44
C PHE A 13 -4.44 -4.50 12.21
N GLY A 14 -5.40 -3.64 12.58
CA GLY A 14 -5.13 -2.44 13.37
C GLY A 14 -4.51 -2.77 14.73
N LEU A 15 -5.02 -3.79 15.41
CA LEU A 15 -4.48 -4.25 16.69
C LEU A 15 -3.05 -4.78 16.52
N GLY A 16 -2.76 -5.54 15.46
CA GLY A 16 -1.40 -5.99 15.14
C GLY A 16 -0.43 -4.84 14.89
N ILE A 17 -0.84 -3.79 14.17
CA ILE A 17 -0.04 -2.58 13.95
C ILE A 17 0.23 -1.84 15.27
N SER A 18 -0.78 -1.71 16.12
CA SER A 18 -0.64 -1.06 17.42
C SER A 18 0.29 -1.83 18.37
N VAL A 19 0.14 -3.16 18.45
CA VAL A 19 0.96 -4.02 19.32
C VAL A 19 2.40 -4.15 18.82
N SER A 20 2.61 -4.17 17.50
CA SER A 20 3.96 -4.25 16.93
C SER A 20 4.79 -2.97 17.08
N GLY A 21 4.17 -1.84 17.46
CA GLY A 21 4.86 -0.56 17.60
C GLY A 21 5.27 0.08 16.27
N MET A 22 4.83 -0.46 15.12
CA MET A 22 5.00 0.15 13.79
C MET A 22 4.30 1.51 13.65
N ALA A 23 3.43 1.85 14.61
CA ALA A 23 2.81 3.15 14.72
C ALA A 23 3.80 4.29 14.99
N ASN A 24 4.99 3.98 15.52
CA ASN A 24 5.98 4.99 15.86
C ASN A 24 6.96 5.21 14.68
N PRO A 25 7.01 6.42 14.08
CA PRO A 25 7.91 6.71 12.97
C PRO A 25 9.39 6.58 13.38
N ALA A 26 9.72 6.82 14.66
CA ALA A 26 11.08 6.64 15.15
C ALA A 26 11.57 5.19 15.03
N LYS A 27 10.68 4.19 15.20
CA LYS A 27 11.03 2.77 14.99
C LYS A 27 11.35 2.46 13.53
N VAL A 28 10.62 3.08 12.60
CA VAL A 28 10.85 2.90 11.15
C VAL A 28 12.17 3.55 10.74
N LEU A 29 12.44 4.77 11.22
CA LEU A 29 13.69 5.47 10.93
C LEU A 29 14.91 4.78 11.57
N ASN A 30 14.80 4.32 12.82
CA ASN A 30 15.86 3.57 13.51
C ASN A 30 16.15 2.21 12.87
N PHE A 31 15.20 1.62 12.14
CA PHE A 31 15.48 0.42 11.35
C PHE A 31 16.41 0.70 10.16
N PHE A 32 16.28 1.87 9.53
CA PHE A 32 17.13 2.29 8.42
C PHE A 32 18.45 2.93 8.88
N ASP A 33 18.55 3.35 10.15
CA ASP A 33 19.77 3.88 10.75
C ASP A 33 20.77 2.78 11.14
N ILE A 34 21.40 2.17 10.12
CA ILE A 34 22.41 1.11 10.28
C ILE A 34 23.72 1.64 10.90
N ALA A 35 23.94 2.96 10.87
CA ALA A 35 25.16 3.60 11.35
C ALA A 35 25.10 4.08 12.82
N GLY A 36 23.93 4.00 13.47
CA GLY A 36 23.68 4.52 14.82
C GLY A 36 22.84 3.60 15.68
N SER A 37 21.58 3.98 15.96
CA SER A 37 20.67 3.28 16.88
C SER A 37 19.82 2.22 16.16
N TRP A 38 20.47 1.23 15.57
CA TRP A 38 19.79 0.20 14.77
C TRP A 38 18.85 -0.68 15.62
N ASP A 39 17.54 -0.62 15.38
CA ASP A 39 16.52 -1.44 16.05
C ASP A 39 16.00 -2.58 15.13
N PRO A 40 16.41 -3.85 15.35
CA PRO A 40 15.99 -4.98 14.51
C PRO A 40 14.54 -5.42 14.74
N SER A 41 13.80 -4.79 15.66
CA SER A 41 12.39 -5.10 15.95
C SER A 41 11.52 -5.15 14.70
N LEU A 42 11.75 -4.24 13.74
CA LEU A 42 10.94 -4.14 12.53
C LEU A 42 11.14 -5.33 11.58
N ALA A 43 12.37 -5.85 11.50
CA ALA A 43 12.67 -7.05 10.71
C ALA A 43 11.98 -8.30 11.27
N PHE A 44 11.86 -8.42 12.60
CA PHE A 44 11.16 -9.54 13.22
C PHE A 44 9.66 -9.51 12.92
N VAL A 45 9.05 -8.33 12.96
CA VAL A 45 7.62 -8.14 12.61
C VAL A 45 7.39 -8.41 11.12
N MET A 46 8.21 -7.85 10.23
CA MET A 46 8.12 -8.15 8.80
C MET A 46 8.35 -9.65 8.51
N GLY A 47 9.37 -10.25 9.12
CA GLY A 47 9.69 -11.66 8.96
C GLY A 47 8.55 -12.58 9.42
N GLY A 48 7.95 -12.29 10.58
CA GLY A 48 6.76 -13.00 11.06
C GLY A 48 5.55 -12.83 10.14
N ALA A 49 5.32 -11.62 9.65
CA ALA A 49 4.24 -11.36 8.68
C ALA A 49 4.45 -12.15 7.38
N LEU A 50 5.67 -12.19 6.84
CA LEU A 50 6.02 -12.99 5.65
C LEU A 50 5.87 -14.50 5.92
N ALA A 51 6.32 -14.97 7.08
CA ALA A 51 6.23 -16.38 7.46
C ALA A 51 4.78 -16.89 7.56
N VAL A 52 3.82 -16.02 7.90
CA VAL A 52 2.40 -16.35 7.92
C VAL A 52 1.73 -16.15 6.55
N THR A 53 2.07 -15.08 5.83
CA THR A 53 1.43 -14.74 4.56
C THR A 53 1.85 -15.64 3.40
N ILE A 54 3.11 -16.09 3.34
CA ILE A 54 3.60 -16.95 2.25
C ILE A 54 2.86 -18.31 2.22
N PRO A 55 2.76 -19.07 3.33
CA PRO A 55 1.96 -20.30 3.37
C PRO A 55 0.47 -20.05 3.16
N GLY A 56 -0.03 -18.92 3.70
CA GLY A 56 -1.42 -18.49 3.52
C GLY A 56 -1.78 -18.31 2.05
N TYR A 57 -0.97 -17.56 1.29
CA TYR A 57 -1.16 -17.39 -0.14
C TYR A 57 -1.03 -18.71 -0.89
N TRP A 58 -0.04 -19.54 -0.55
CA TRP A 58 0.12 -20.85 -1.18
C TRP A 58 -1.13 -21.71 -1.03
N TRP A 59 -1.74 -21.77 0.17
CA TRP A 59 -2.99 -22.49 0.39
C TRP A 59 -4.17 -21.85 -0.37
N VAL A 60 -4.31 -20.52 -0.30
CA VAL A 60 -5.40 -19.79 -0.95
C VAL A 60 -5.38 -19.98 -2.46
N PHE A 61 -4.20 -19.88 -3.10
CA PHE A 61 -4.07 -20.11 -4.54
C PHE A 61 -4.31 -21.57 -4.93
N ARG A 62 -3.99 -22.52 -4.05
CA ARG A 62 -4.27 -23.95 -4.26
C ARG A 62 -5.77 -24.28 -4.22
N ARG A 63 -6.61 -23.44 -3.59
CA ARG A 63 -8.08 -23.63 -3.56
C ARG A 63 -8.79 -23.24 -4.86
N GLY A 64 -8.12 -22.59 -5.82
CA GLY A 64 -8.64 -22.30 -7.17
C GLY A 64 -9.82 -21.32 -7.25
N ARG A 65 -10.53 -21.05 -6.15
CA ARG A 65 -11.67 -20.12 -6.06
C ARG A 65 -11.67 -19.35 -4.73
N PRO A 66 -11.95 -18.03 -4.73
CA PRO A 66 -12.07 -17.26 -3.49
C PRO A 66 -13.28 -17.70 -2.68
N VAL A 67 -13.23 -17.54 -1.36
CA VAL A 67 -14.35 -17.88 -0.46
C VAL A 67 -15.41 -16.77 -0.40
N LEU A 68 -15.01 -15.52 -0.62
CA LEU A 68 -15.85 -14.32 -0.46
C LEU A 68 -16.16 -13.60 -1.78
N GLU A 69 -15.53 -14.00 -2.88
CA GLU A 69 -15.61 -13.34 -4.19
C GLU A 69 -15.76 -14.39 -5.30
N ALA A 70 -16.34 -14.00 -6.44
CA ALA A 70 -16.60 -14.93 -7.55
C ALA A 70 -15.34 -15.38 -8.31
N SER A 71 -14.27 -14.57 -8.29
CA SER A 71 -13.01 -14.88 -8.97
C SER A 71 -11.83 -14.16 -8.31
N PHE A 72 -10.62 -14.70 -8.48
CA PHE A 72 -9.41 -14.00 -8.05
C PHE A 72 -9.07 -12.90 -9.06
N THR A 73 -9.17 -11.64 -8.65
CA THR A 73 -8.72 -10.50 -9.46
C THR A 73 -7.20 -10.36 -9.37
N LEU A 74 -6.46 -11.16 -10.15
CA LEU A 74 -5.02 -11.01 -10.26
C LEU A 74 -4.68 -10.00 -11.36
N PRO A 75 -3.71 -9.08 -11.14
CA PRO A 75 -3.21 -8.22 -12.19
C PRO A 75 -2.63 -9.09 -13.32
N GLY A 76 -3.23 -9.02 -14.52
CA GLY A 76 -2.82 -9.79 -15.70
C GLY A 76 -1.50 -9.31 -16.33
N THR A 77 -0.88 -8.28 -15.78
CA THR A 77 0.29 -7.61 -16.33
C THR A 77 1.51 -7.86 -15.45
N ARG A 78 2.33 -8.84 -15.85
CA ARG A 78 3.64 -9.14 -15.27
C ARG A 78 4.77 -8.36 -15.95
N LEU A 79 4.45 -7.33 -16.73
CA LEU A 79 5.44 -6.46 -17.33
C LEU A 79 5.86 -5.40 -16.31
N ILE A 80 7.13 -5.44 -15.91
CA ILE A 80 7.79 -4.32 -15.26
C ILE A 80 7.92 -3.22 -16.32
N ASP A 81 7.01 -2.25 -16.30
CA ASP A 81 7.05 -1.10 -17.19
C ASP A 81 7.77 0.08 -16.52
N ARG A 82 8.23 1.04 -17.34
CA ARG A 82 8.93 2.23 -16.83
C ARG A 82 8.07 3.03 -15.86
N LYS A 83 6.75 3.02 -16.01
CA LYS A 83 5.81 3.71 -15.11
C LYS A 83 5.80 3.06 -13.73
N LEU A 84 5.79 1.74 -13.63
CA LEU A 84 5.84 1.01 -12.37
C LEU A 84 7.16 1.22 -11.64
N VAL A 85 8.30 1.21 -12.37
CA VAL A 85 9.62 1.46 -11.78
C VAL A 85 9.73 2.89 -11.26
N LEU A 86 9.34 3.89 -12.06
CA LEU A 86 9.36 5.29 -11.61
C LEU A 86 8.39 5.52 -10.44
N GLY A 87 7.21 4.91 -10.49
CA GLY A 87 6.22 4.96 -9.41
C GLY A 87 6.73 4.33 -8.11
N SER A 88 7.35 3.16 -8.18
CA SER A 88 7.88 2.48 -6.99
C SER A 88 9.04 3.23 -6.35
N VAL A 89 9.93 3.82 -7.17
CA VAL A 89 11.04 4.65 -6.68
C VAL A 89 10.51 5.91 -5.99
N THR A 90 9.63 6.66 -6.65
CA THR A 90 9.07 7.90 -6.06
C THR A 90 8.24 7.63 -4.81
N PHE A 91 7.45 6.55 -4.80
CA PHE A 91 6.71 6.11 -3.64
C PHE A 91 7.62 5.66 -2.49
N GLY A 92 8.68 4.89 -2.79
CA GLY A 92 9.66 4.44 -1.80
C GLY A 92 10.43 5.61 -1.17
N LEU A 93 10.83 6.61 -1.97
CA LEU A 93 11.46 7.84 -1.48
C LEU A 93 10.51 8.62 -0.57
N GLY A 94 9.25 8.79 -0.97
CA GLY A 94 8.24 9.46 -0.14
C GLY A 94 8.01 8.74 1.19
N TRP A 95 7.93 7.41 1.17
CA TRP A 95 7.79 6.60 2.37
C TRP A 95 9.00 6.73 3.30
N GLY A 96 10.22 6.63 2.76
CA GLY A 96 11.46 6.75 3.53
C GLY A 96 11.64 8.12 4.16
N LEU A 97 11.27 9.20 3.45
CA LEU A 97 11.32 10.57 3.97
C LEU A 97 10.26 10.83 5.04
N ALA A 98 9.05 10.30 4.86
CA ALA A 98 7.95 10.52 5.79
C ALA A 98 8.01 9.62 7.03
N GLY A 99 8.71 8.48 6.96
CA GLY A 99 8.77 7.50 8.06
C GLY A 99 7.45 6.78 8.36
N PHE A 100 6.41 6.96 7.53
CA PHE A 100 5.07 6.40 7.73
C PHE A 100 4.67 5.41 6.64
N CYS A 101 4.48 4.15 7.01
CA CYS A 101 3.91 3.17 6.09
C CYS A 101 2.42 3.47 5.87
N PRO A 102 1.90 3.56 4.64
CA PRO A 102 0.49 3.88 4.38
C PRO A 102 -0.48 2.86 4.99
N GLY A 103 -0.07 1.60 5.14
CA GLY A 103 -0.86 0.58 5.83
C GLY A 103 -0.98 0.83 7.34
N ALA A 104 0.06 1.38 7.97
CA ALA A 104 0.05 1.74 9.39
C ALA A 104 -0.57 3.13 9.63
N ALA A 105 -0.47 4.03 8.65
CA ALA A 105 -1.00 5.40 8.75
C ALA A 105 -2.51 5.42 9.01
N LEU A 106 -3.27 4.48 8.45
CA LEU A 106 -4.73 4.42 8.64
C LEU A 106 -5.13 4.08 10.09
N PRO A 107 -4.60 3.01 10.73
CA PRO A 107 -4.80 2.80 12.16
C PRO A 107 -4.30 3.97 13.02
N VAL A 108 -3.12 4.52 12.72
CA VAL A 108 -2.52 5.59 13.54
C VAL A 108 -3.26 6.91 13.40
N LEU A 109 -3.93 7.17 12.27
CA LEU A 109 -4.77 8.36 12.12
C LEU A 109 -5.85 8.45 13.22
N SER A 110 -6.33 7.31 13.72
CA SER A 110 -7.29 7.26 14.83
C SER A 110 -6.72 7.77 16.17
N THR A 111 -5.39 7.87 16.29
CA THR A 111 -4.71 8.42 17.49
C THR A 111 -4.73 9.95 17.55
N GLY A 112 -5.18 10.63 16.49
CA GLY A 112 -5.30 12.10 16.46
C GLY A 112 -3.98 12.84 16.23
N ASN A 113 -2.92 12.15 15.81
CA ASN A 113 -1.63 12.79 15.52
C ASN A 113 -1.71 13.66 14.24
N SER A 114 -1.34 14.93 14.37
CA SER A 114 -1.35 15.92 13.28
C SER A 114 -0.40 15.55 12.13
N ASP A 115 0.76 14.97 12.43
CA ASP A 115 1.77 14.61 11.41
C ASP A 115 1.24 13.50 10.50
N VAL A 116 0.52 12.54 11.09
CA VAL A 116 -0.12 11.44 10.36
C VAL A 116 -1.29 11.96 9.52
N ALA A 117 -2.05 12.91 10.05
CA ALA A 117 -3.13 13.56 9.29
C ALA A 117 -2.59 14.28 8.05
N ILE A 118 -1.49 15.03 8.19
CA ILE A 118 -0.82 15.71 7.06
C ILE A 118 -0.32 14.69 6.04
N PHE A 119 0.33 13.61 6.49
CA PHE A 119 0.79 12.53 5.61
C PHE A 119 -0.37 11.89 4.83
N VAL A 120 -1.46 11.54 5.51
CA VAL A 120 -2.63 10.91 4.88
C VAL A 120 -3.28 11.87 3.87
N LEU A 121 -3.43 13.15 4.21
CA LEU A 121 -3.98 14.15 3.29
C LEU A 121 -3.09 14.32 2.05
N ALA A 122 -1.78 14.42 2.22
CA ALA A 122 -0.82 14.52 1.12
C ALA A 122 -0.85 13.27 0.23
N MET A 123 -0.92 12.08 0.83
CA MET A 123 -1.05 10.81 0.11
C MET A 123 -2.34 10.76 -0.71
N LEU A 124 -3.48 11.12 -0.10
CA LEU A 124 -4.77 11.15 -0.78
C LEU A 124 -4.74 12.14 -1.95
N ALA A 125 -4.21 13.36 -1.74
CA ALA A 125 -4.05 14.36 -2.79
C ALA A 125 -3.21 13.80 -3.96
N GLY A 126 -2.08 13.15 -3.66
CA GLY A 126 -1.24 12.50 -4.67
C GLY A 126 -1.98 11.42 -5.46
N VAL A 127 -2.76 10.57 -4.80
CA VAL A 127 -3.59 9.54 -5.45
C VAL A 127 -4.65 10.18 -6.36
N PHE A 128 -5.34 11.24 -5.91
CA PHE A 128 -6.33 11.94 -6.72
C PHE A 128 -5.72 12.59 -7.95
N VAL A 129 -4.58 13.28 -7.80
CA VAL A 129 -3.86 13.90 -8.92
C VAL A 129 -3.38 12.85 -9.91
N ALA A 130 -2.80 11.75 -9.42
CA ALA A 130 -2.34 10.65 -10.28
C ALA A 130 -3.51 10.03 -11.06
N ARG A 131 -4.64 9.74 -10.39
CA ARG A 131 -5.84 9.21 -11.05
C ARG A 131 -6.38 10.17 -12.10
N TRP A 132 -6.40 11.46 -11.81
CA TRP A 132 -6.85 12.48 -12.76
C TRP A 132 -5.92 12.60 -13.97
N ALA A 133 -4.60 12.58 -13.76
CA ALA A 133 -3.61 12.62 -14.84
C ALA A 133 -3.72 11.40 -15.76
N ILE A 134 -3.86 10.20 -15.19
CA ILE A 134 -4.07 8.95 -15.93
C ILE A 134 -5.38 9.01 -16.72
N ALA A 135 -6.46 9.46 -16.10
CA ALA A 135 -7.76 9.61 -16.76
C ALA A 135 -7.73 10.62 -17.92
N ARG A 136 -6.95 11.70 -17.79
CA ARG A 136 -6.72 12.66 -18.88
C ARG A 136 -5.93 12.08 -20.03
N GLN A 137 -4.84 11.36 -19.75
CA GLN A 137 -4.04 10.70 -20.79
C GLN A 137 -4.88 9.69 -21.59
N ALA A 138 -5.70 8.90 -20.91
CA ALA A 138 -6.59 7.95 -21.56
C ALA A 138 -7.60 8.62 -22.53
N ARG A 139 -8.09 9.81 -22.18
CA ARG A 139 -8.99 10.60 -23.05
C ARG A 139 -8.27 11.17 -24.27
N LEU A 140 -7.04 11.66 -24.11
CA LEU A 140 -6.24 12.22 -25.22
C LEU A 140 -5.86 11.14 -26.25
N SER A 141 -5.52 9.94 -25.78
CA SER A 141 -5.21 8.78 -26.62
C SER A 141 -6.43 8.20 -27.34
N ALA A 142 -7.65 8.55 -26.93
CA ALA A 142 -8.90 8.12 -27.55
C ALA A 142 -9.46 9.11 -28.60
N SER A 143 -8.68 10.13 -28.98
CA SER A 143 -9.10 11.11 -30.00
C SER A 143 -9.29 10.40 -31.37
N PRO A 144 -10.45 10.57 -32.07
CA PRO A 144 -10.71 9.90 -33.34
C PRO A 144 -9.77 10.37 -34.46
N PRO A 145 -9.52 9.56 -35.51
CA PRO A 145 -8.70 9.97 -36.64
C PRO A 145 -9.32 11.21 -37.32
N GLU A 146 -8.45 12.16 -37.62
CA GLU A 146 -8.70 13.36 -38.41
C GLU A 146 -9.49 13.03 -39.69
N GLN A 147 -10.76 13.41 -39.74
CA GLN A 147 -11.53 13.40 -40.98
C GLN A 147 -10.93 14.46 -41.90
N THR A 148 -10.08 14.04 -42.83
CA THR A 148 -9.59 14.86 -43.93
C THR A 148 -10.78 15.16 -44.85
N PRO A 149 -11.18 16.43 -45.05
CA PRO A 149 -12.19 16.79 -46.04
C PRO A 149 -11.60 16.57 -47.44
N SER A 150 -12.43 15.95 -48.27
CA SER A 150 -12.27 15.60 -49.68
C SER A 150 -11.77 16.72 -50.59
#